data_AF-R5QQB9-F1
#
_entry.id   AF-R5QQB9-F1
#
_cell.length_a   1.000
_cell.length_b   1.000
_cell.length_c   1.000
_cell.angle_alpha   90.00
_cell.angle_beta   90.00
_cell.angle_gamma   90.00
#
_symmetry.space_group_name_H-M   'P 1'
#
loop_
_entity.id
_entity.type
_entity.pdbx_description
1 polymer ?
#
loop_
_entity_poly.entity_id
_entity_poly.type
_entity_poly.pdbx_seq_one_letter_code
_entity_poly.pdbx_strand_id
1 'polypeptide(L)'
;MSRQRRNFSAKFKSDLVIELLKGEKDLNTLAVENNIQPNLLRNWKKEFLDNASAIFDDKREDNIKEKLAEERKEKAEYAKKVGQLTMQVDWLKKNLKKFVDLTTRVSLVQRWTFPSVCSKPRYVHICFVMPS
;
A
#
# COMPACT_ATOMS: atom_id res chain seq x y z
N MET A 1 -32.19 -3.30 10.34
CA MET A 1 -31.61 -4.66 10.44
C MET A 1 -30.57 -4.84 9.34
N SER A 2 -29.28 -4.75 9.67
CA SER A 2 -28.20 -5.04 8.71
C SER A 2 -28.12 -6.55 8.52
N ARG A 3 -28.50 -7.07 7.35
CA ARG A 3 -28.33 -8.51 7.03
C ARG A 3 -26.84 -8.76 6.82
N GLN A 4 -26.25 -9.59 7.68
CA GLN A 4 -24.87 -10.03 7.56
C GLN A 4 -24.68 -10.78 6.23
N ARG A 5 -23.78 -10.30 5.37
CA ARG A 5 -23.52 -10.90 4.06
C ARG A 5 -22.82 -12.23 4.25
N ARG A 6 -23.44 -13.33 3.81
CA ARG A 6 -22.79 -14.64 3.75
C ARG A 6 -21.73 -14.60 2.65
N ASN A 7 -20.48 -14.91 3.01
CA ASN A 7 -19.37 -15.00 2.06
C ASN A 7 -19.13 -16.47 1.72
N PHE A 8 -19.08 -16.77 0.42
CA PHE A 8 -18.79 -18.11 -0.11
C PHE A 8 -17.40 -18.11 -0.75
N SER A 9 -16.65 -19.19 -0.56
CA SER A 9 -15.32 -19.35 -1.18
C SER A 9 -15.45 -19.48 -2.71
N ALA A 10 -14.42 -19.05 -3.44
CA ALA A 10 -14.43 -19.12 -4.90
C ALA A 10 -14.53 -20.57 -5.42
N LYS A 11 -13.83 -21.52 -4.76
CA LYS A 11 -13.89 -22.95 -5.07
C LYS A 11 -15.31 -23.50 -4.95
N PHE A 12 -15.99 -23.18 -3.85
CA PHE A 12 -17.36 -23.63 -3.63
C PHE A 12 -18.32 -23.10 -4.70
N LYS A 13 -18.17 -21.83 -5.10
CA LYS A 13 -18.97 -21.26 -6.19
C LYS A 13 -18.72 -21.96 -7.53
N SER A 14 -17.45 -22.22 -7.86
CA SER A 14 -17.10 -22.88 -9.13
C SER A 14 -17.61 -24.30 -9.20
N ASP A 15 -17.42 -25.09 -8.13
CA ASP A 15 -17.84 -26.50 -8.10
C ASP A 15 -19.35 -26.62 -8.28
N LEU A 16 -20.09 -25.75 -7.61
CA LEU A 16 -21.55 -25.73 -7.63
C LEU A 16 -22.09 -25.26 -8.99
N VAL A 17 -21.41 -24.31 -9.66
CA VAL A 17 -21.75 -23.92 -11.04
C VAL A 17 -21.39 -25.02 -12.05
N ILE A 18 -20.28 -25.74 -11.83
CA ILE A 18 -19.88 -26.86 -12.69
C ILE A 18 -20.89 -28.02 -12.57
N GLU A 19 -21.32 -28.38 -11.37
CA GLU A 19 -22.38 -29.38 -11.12
C GLU A 19 -23.68 -28.98 -11.81
N LEU A 20 -24.04 -27.68 -11.75
CA LEU A 20 -25.19 -27.14 -12.47
C LEU A 20 -25.05 -27.23 -14.01
N LEU A 21 -23.84 -27.03 -14.55
CA LEU A 21 -23.59 -27.13 -15.99
C LEU A 21 -23.54 -28.58 -16.50
N LYS A 22 -23.15 -29.52 -15.64
CA LYS A 22 -23.21 -30.97 -15.94
C LYS A 22 -24.64 -31.50 -16.05
N GLY A 23 -25.61 -30.78 -15.47
CA GLY A 23 -27.03 -31.16 -15.54
C GLY A 23 -27.42 -32.32 -14.64
N GLU A 24 -26.56 -32.70 -13.69
CA GLU A 24 -26.83 -33.81 -12.75
C GLU A 24 -27.95 -33.45 -11.75
N LYS A 25 -28.15 -32.16 -11.46
CA LYS A 25 -29.17 -31.65 -10.54
C LYS A 25 -29.82 -30.36 -11.03
N ASP A 26 -31.11 -30.22 -10.77
CA ASP A 26 -31.88 -29.01 -11.10
C ASP A 26 -31.49 -27.84 -10.18
N LEU A 27 -31.58 -26.61 -10.72
CA LEU A 27 -31.21 -25.38 -10.02
C LEU A 27 -31.93 -25.26 -8.67
N ASN A 28 -33.20 -25.66 -8.61
CA ASN A 28 -33.99 -25.62 -7.39
C ASN A 28 -33.53 -26.66 -6.36
N THR A 29 -33.19 -27.88 -6.81
CA THR A 29 -32.69 -28.93 -5.91
C THR A 29 -31.34 -28.56 -5.30
N LEU A 30 -30.40 -28.06 -6.12
CA LEU A 30 -29.07 -27.66 -5.68
C LEU A 30 -29.11 -26.46 -4.71
N ALA A 31 -30.03 -25.52 -4.97
CA ALA A 31 -30.28 -24.37 -4.11
C ALA A 31 -30.81 -24.79 -2.73
N VAL A 32 -31.75 -25.75 -2.68
CA VAL A 32 -32.30 -26.27 -1.42
C VAL A 32 -31.25 -27.08 -0.66
N GLU A 33 -30.54 -28.00 -1.31
CA GLU A 33 -29.49 -28.83 -0.69
C GLU A 33 -28.41 -27.97 -0.01
N ASN A 34 -27.98 -26.90 -0.69
CA ASN A 34 -26.92 -26.03 -0.19
C ASN A 34 -27.45 -24.83 0.63
N ASN A 35 -28.76 -24.74 0.86
CA ASN A 35 -29.42 -23.61 1.56
C ASN A 35 -29.09 -22.23 0.93
N ILE A 36 -29.01 -22.19 -0.40
CA ILE A 36 -28.70 -21.02 -1.22
C ILE A 36 -29.96 -20.51 -1.91
N GLN A 37 -30.08 -19.20 -2.06
CA GLN A 37 -31.18 -18.62 -2.82
C GLN A 37 -30.98 -18.88 -4.34
N PRO A 38 -32.00 -19.37 -5.08
CA PRO A 38 -31.89 -19.66 -6.51
C PRO A 38 -31.38 -18.48 -7.36
N ASN A 39 -31.72 -17.26 -6.97
CA ASN A 39 -31.26 -16.04 -7.66
C ASN A 39 -29.73 -15.85 -7.54
N LEU A 40 -29.14 -16.26 -6.40
CA LEU A 40 -27.69 -16.19 -6.19
C LEU A 40 -26.96 -17.17 -7.12
N LEU A 41 -27.52 -18.37 -7.29
CA LEU A 41 -26.98 -19.38 -8.19
C LEU A 41 -27.04 -18.95 -9.65
N ARG A 42 -28.13 -18.28 -10.07
CA ARG A 42 -28.22 -17.64 -11.40
C ARG A 42 -27.13 -16.59 -11.61
N ASN A 43 -26.88 -15.75 -10.60
CA ASN A 43 -25.82 -14.74 -10.67
C ASN A 43 -24.44 -15.38 -10.78
N TRP A 44 -24.14 -16.42 -9.99
CA TRP A 44 -22.87 -17.12 -10.08
C TRP A 44 -22.65 -17.84 -11.40
N LYS A 45 -23.70 -18.42 -11.99
CA LYS A 45 -23.61 -18.99 -13.34
C LYS A 45 -23.19 -17.94 -14.36
N LYS A 46 -23.77 -16.74 -14.29
CA LYS A 46 -23.40 -15.62 -15.16
C LYS A 46 -21.97 -15.16 -14.92
N GLU A 47 -21.61 -14.90 -13.66
CA GLU A 47 -20.25 -14.52 -13.27
C GLU A 47 -19.21 -15.56 -13.71
N PHE A 48 -19.53 -16.85 -13.64
CA PHE A 48 -18.62 -17.92 -14.07
C PHE A 48 -18.39 -17.89 -15.58
N LEU A 49 -19.43 -17.71 -16.40
CA LEU A 49 -19.29 -17.63 -17.86
C LEU A 49 -18.54 -16.36 -18.29
N ASP A 50 -18.87 -15.22 -17.69
CA ASP A 50 -18.20 -13.94 -17.98
C ASP A 50 -16.71 -14.00 -17.59
N ASN A 51 -16.39 -14.59 -16.43
CA ASN A 51 -15.01 -14.77 -15.99
C ASN A 51 -14.28 -15.85 -16.77
N ALA A 52 -14.95 -16.91 -17.22
CA ALA A 52 -14.35 -17.96 -18.03
C ALA A 52 -13.85 -17.40 -19.36
N SER A 53 -14.66 -16.58 -20.05
CA SER A 53 -14.21 -15.87 -21.27
C SER A 53 -12.94 -15.06 -21.00
N ALA A 54 -12.91 -14.33 -19.89
CA ALA A 54 -11.80 -13.48 -19.54
C ALA A 54 -10.56 -14.24 -19.01
N ILE A 55 -10.64 -15.56 -18.75
CA ILE A 55 -9.47 -16.42 -18.50
C ILE A 55 -8.80 -16.81 -19.83
N PHE A 56 -9.59 -16.99 -20.89
CA PHE A 56 -9.06 -17.30 -22.23
C PHE A 56 -8.61 -16.07 -23.00
N ASP A 57 -9.05 -14.87 -22.62
CA ASP A 57 -8.47 -13.62 -23.09
C ASP A 57 -7.05 -13.45 -22.49
N ASP A 58 -6.05 -13.81 -23.29
CA ASP A 58 -4.58 -13.80 -23.03
C ASP A 58 -4.03 -12.47 -22.45
N LYS A 59 -4.84 -11.39 -22.51
CA LYS A 59 -4.49 -10.03 -22.10
C LYS A 59 -4.35 -9.84 -20.59
N ARG A 60 -4.81 -10.78 -19.76
CA ARG A 60 -4.64 -10.69 -18.29
C ARG A 60 -3.20 -10.87 -17.86
N GLU A 61 -2.47 -11.80 -18.47
CA GLU A 61 -1.07 -12.02 -18.10
C GLU A 61 -0.20 -10.82 -18.49
N ASP A 62 -0.45 -10.24 -19.66
CA ASP A 62 0.30 -9.09 -20.14
C ASP A 62 0.05 -7.85 -19.28
N ASN A 63 -1.19 -7.60 -18.86
CA ASN A 63 -1.50 -6.46 -18.00
C ASN A 63 -0.91 -6.61 -16.58
N ILE A 64 -0.79 -7.84 -16.07
CA ILE A 64 -0.16 -8.10 -14.77
C ILE A 64 1.37 -7.95 -14.87
N LYS A 65 1.98 -8.48 -15.95
CA LYS A 65 3.42 -8.35 -16.22
C LYS A 65 3.83 -6.89 -16.41
N GLU A 66 2.99 -6.10 -17.10
CA GLU A 66 3.23 -4.68 -17.37
C GLU A 66 3.22 -3.84 -16.08
N LYS A 67 2.21 -4.02 -15.21
CA LYS A 67 2.17 -3.34 -13.89
C LYS A 67 3.35 -3.70 -13.00
N LEU A 68 3.77 -4.97 -13.00
CA LEU A 68 4.96 -5.42 -12.27
C LEU A 68 6.26 -4.81 -12.82
N ALA A 69 6.31 -4.55 -14.14
CA ALA A 69 7.47 -3.91 -14.77
C ALA A 69 7.54 -2.41 -14.43
N GLU A 70 6.41 -1.72 -14.35
CA GLU A 70 6.33 -0.32 -13.92
C GLU A 70 6.78 -0.14 -12.47
N GLU A 71 6.27 -0.95 -11.54
CA GLU A 71 6.69 -0.89 -10.13
C GLU A 71 8.21 -1.12 -9.95
N ARG A 72 8.81 -1.98 -10.79
CA ARG A 72 10.25 -2.22 -10.76
C ARG A 72 11.05 -1.02 -11.27
N LYS A 73 10.54 -0.30 -12.29
CA LYS A 73 11.18 0.92 -12.81
C LYS A 73 11.15 2.03 -11.76
N GLU A 74 10.00 2.25 -11.13
CA GLU A 74 9.85 3.26 -10.08
C GLU A 74 10.77 2.99 -8.88
N LYS A 75 10.81 1.75 -8.39
CA LYS A 75 11.72 1.36 -7.29
C LYS A 75 13.19 1.57 -7.65
N ALA A 76 13.58 1.32 -8.90
CA ALA A 76 14.95 1.55 -9.37
C ALA A 76 15.29 3.06 -9.43
N GLU A 77 14.35 3.91 -9.83
CA GLU A 77 14.54 5.37 -9.85
C GLU A 77 14.65 5.94 -8.43
N TYR A 78 13.81 5.49 -7.50
CA TYR A 78 13.91 5.87 -6.10
C TYR A 78 15.24 5.43 -5.48
N ALA A 79 15.69 4.20 -5.77
CA ALA A 79 16.97 3.70 -5.29
C ALA A 79 18.17 4.55 -5.79
N LYS A 80 18.14 5.01 -7.05
CA LYS A 80 19.15 5.91 -7.61
C LYS A 80 19.18 7.25 -6.88
N LYS A 81 18.02 7.87 -6.66
CA LYS A 81 17.90 9.16 -5.94
C LYS A 81 18.41 9.04 -4.50
N VAL A 82 18.05 7.96 -3.80
CA VAL A 82 18.54 7.69 -2.45
C VAL A 82 20.05 7.53 -2.44
N GLY A 83 20.62 6.74 -3.36
CA GLY A 83 22.08 6.55 -3.44
C GLY A 83 22.84 7.85 -3.69
N GLN A 84 22.36 8.71 -4.60
CA GLN A 84 22.94 10.04 -4.84
C GLN A 84 22.89 10.93 -3.60
N LEU A 85 21.75 10.98 -2.92
CA LEU A 85 21.57 11.77 -1.70
C LEU A 85 22.46 11.27 -0.56
N THR A 86 22.59 9.95 -0.38
CA THR A 86 23.49 9.38 0.64
C THR A 86 24.95 9.79 0.37
N MET A 87 25.40 9.69 -0.89
CA MET A 87 26.76 10.11 -1.26
C MET A 87 26.99 11.60 -1.02
N GLN A 88 26.02 12.45 -1.36
CA GLN A 88 26.12 13.90 -1.10
C GLN A 88 26.19 14.21 0.41
N VAL A 89 25.33 13.58 1.21
CA VAL A 89 25.32 13.75 2.67
C VAL A 89 26.64 13.29 3.29
N ASP A 90 27.17 12.15 2.87
CA ASP A 90 28.42 11.62 3.40
C ASP A 90 29.63 12.45 2.97
N TRP A 91 29.62 12.97 1.74
CA TRP A 91 30.62 13.93 1.27
C TRP A 91 30.57 15.22 2.09
N LEU A 92 29.39 15.81 2.30
CA LEU A 92 29.21 17.02 3.11
C LEU A 92 29.66 16.80 4.56
N LYS A 93 29.26 15.69 5.20
CA LYS A 93 29.71 15.31 6.55
C LYS A 93 31.23 15.20 6.64
N LYS A 94 31.87 14.60 5.63
CA LYS A 94 33.34 14.44 5.58
C LYS A 94 34.05 15.77 5.39
N ASN A 95 33.53 16.67 4.56
CA ASN A 95 34.10 18.00 4.38
C ASN A 95 33.90 18.88 5.61
N LEU A 96 32.71 18.86 6.23
CA LEU A 96 32.47 19.57 7.50
C LEU A 96 33.43 19.10 8.60
N LYS A 97 33.71 17.80 8.68
CA LYS A 97 34.70 17.24 9.61
C LYS A 97 36.13 17.76 9.37
N LYS A 98 36.48 18.05 8.11
CA LYS A 98 37.83 18.49 7.72
C LYS A 98 38.04 20.00 7.86
N PHE A 99 37.01 20.80 7.61
CA PHE A 99 37.15 22.26 7.46
C PHE A 99 36.73 23.07 8.68
N VAL A 100 36.07 22.46 9.67
CA VAL A 100 35.53 23.20 10.82
C VAL A 100 36.17 22.65 12.10
N ASP A 101 36.84 23.53 12.85
CA ASP A 101 37.41 23.23 14.16
C ASP A 101 36.33 22.67 15.10
N LEU A 102 36.70 21.74 15.99
CA LEU A 102 35.76 20.92 16.78
C LEU A 102 34.73 21.80 17.51
N THR A 103 35.19 22.96 17.98
CA THR A 103 34.43 24.01 18.69
C THR A 103 33.33 24.64 17.82
N THR A 104 33.62 24.92 16.55
CA THR A 104 32.65 25.53 15.61
C THR A 104 31.65 24.48 15.09
N ARG A 105 32.03 23.20 15.06
CA ARG A 105 31.11 22.10 14.74
C ARG A 105 30.09 21.86 15.85
N VAL A 106 30.52 21.88 17.10
CA VAL A 106 29.64 21.74 18.27
C VAL A 106 28.69 22.93 18.38
N SER A 107 29.16 24.16 18.15
CA SER A 107 28.32 25.36 18.24
C SER A 107 27.22 25.43 17.16
N LEU A 108 27.47 24.92 15.95
CA LEU A 108 26.45 24.83 14.88
C LEU A 108 25.38 23.79 15.18
N VAL A 109 25.74 22.63 15.76
CA VAL A 109 24.77 21.59 16.15
C VAL A 109 23.97 22.03 17.39
N GLN A 110 24.62 22.65 18.38
CA GLN A 110 23.95 23.14 19.59
C GLN A 110 23.00 24.32 19.32
N ARG A 111 23.33 25.21 18.36
CA ARG A 111 22.44 26.32 17.97
C ARG A 111 21.10 25.86 17.41
N TRP A 112 21.03 24.65 16.85
CA TRP A 112 19.80 24.04 16.35
C TRP A 112 19.09 23.13 17.36
N THR A 113 19.75 22.74 18.46
CA THR A 113 19.20 21.77 19.43
C THR A 113 18.93 22.33 20.84
N PHE A 114 19.27 23.59 21.12
CA PHE A 114 18.90 24.23 22.39
C PHE A 114 18.33 25.64 22.15
N PRO A 115 17.01 25.85 22.31
CA PRO A 115 16.50 27.16 22.69
C PRO A 115 17.14 27.50 24.03
N SER A 116 17.88 28.60 24.10
CA SER A 116 18.49 29.10 25.32
C SER A 116 17.46 29.16 26.45
N VAL A 117 17.60 28.30 27.46
CA VAL A 117 16.88 28.43 28.72
C VAL A 117 17.50 29.61 29.46
N CYS A 118 16.88 30.78 29.33
CA CYS A 118 17.18 31.94 30.17
C CYS A 118 16.67 31.68 31.58
N SER A 119 17.55 31.24 32.48
CA SER A 119 17.29 31.30 33.91
C SER A 119 17.58 32.72 34.41
N LYS A 120 16.55 33.56 34.56
CA LYS A 120 16.56 34.66 35.53
C LYS A 120 15.26 34.71 36.32
N PRO A 121 15.34 35.04 37.62
CA PRO A 121 14.26 34.84 38.55
C PRO A 121 13.23 35.96 38.38
N ARG A 122 11.97 35.55 38.46
CA ARG A 122 10.79 36.38 38.75
C ARG A 122 10.19 37.10 37.52
N TYR A 123 9.07 36.55 37.09
CA TYR A 123 8.09 36.98 36.07
C TYR A 123 8.25 36.39 34.66
N VAL A 124 7.20 35.67 34.25
CA VAL A 124 7.03 34.95 33.00
C VAL A 124 6.52 35.92 31.94
N HIS A 125 7.29 36.19 30.90
CA HIS A 125 6.77 36.72 29.65
C HIS A 125 7.55 36.12 28.47
N ILE A 126 6.80 35.55 27.51
CA ILE A 126 7.34 34.89 26.33
C ILE A 126 7.71 35.99 25.32
N CYS A 127 9.01 36.23 25.11
CA CYS A 127 9.49 37.07 24.01
C CYS A 127 9.76 36.19 22.79
N PHE A 128 8.89 36.28 21.78
CA PHE A 128 9.17 35.82 20.43
C PHE A 128 10.09 36.85 19.75
N VAL A 129 11.35 36.48 19.50
CA VAL A 129 12.23 37.28 18.63
C VAL A 129 12.04 36.78 17.20
N MET A 130 11.32 37.57 16.42
CA MET A 130 11.10 37.37 14.98
C MET A 130 12.29 38.01 14.22
N PRO A 131 12.96 37.31 13.31
CA PRO A 131 14.07 37.88 12.55
C PRO A 131 13.53 38.80 11.43
N SER A 132 14.12 39.98 11.28
CA SER A 132 14.02 40.82 10.06
C SER A 132 14.90 40.27 8.95
#